data_AF-A0A3D5K6A6-F1
#
_entry.id   AF-A0A3D5K6A6-F1
#
_cell.length_a   1.000
_cell.length_b   1.000
_cell.length_c   1.000
_cell.angle_alpha   90.00
_cell.angle_beta   90.00
_cell.angle_gamma   90.00
#
_symmetry.space_group_name_H-M   'P 1'
#
loop_
_entity.id
_entity.type
_entity.pdbx_description
1 polymer ?
#
loop_
_entity_poly.entity_id
_entity_poly.type
_entity_poly.pdbx_seq_one_letter_code
_entity_poly.pdbx_strand_id
1 'polypeptide(L)'
;MTSSDASPNVVPNGAHLIGGDWSTHAPGGTAVSDNPARPDQPVGEYPLGDVSTAADAVTSAVDAQAAWTALGFGARARILERVAVLFDERADDLALVATLEEGKTLPEARGEAVLSAETCRYQAGLAKTSTERIFPSGTRGETIRTVRSPLGVVGVITPWNFPILIPVWKIAPALVTGNPVVWKPASNTPLTAVAVAAVFHDAGVPPGVLNLVLGPGSMGGALVADERVDGVTFTGSVGVGHGIRDVVTARNGRVQLELGGHNPCIVFP
;
A
#
# COMPACT_ATOMS: atom_id res chain seq x y z
N MET A 1 5.70 -43.04 4.80
CA MET A 1 5.53 -42.80 3.35
C MET A 1 5.50 -41.30 3.15
N THR A 2 6.66 -40.73 2.85
CA THR A 2 6.86 -39.30 2.57
C THR A 2 7.10 -39.17 1.08
N SER A 3 6.15 -38.56 0.36
CA SER A 3 6.38 -37.64 -0.77
C SER A 3 5.04 -37.40 -1.49
N SER A 4 4.63 -36.14 -1.56
CA SER A 4 4.25 -35.58 -2.84
C SER A 4 4.49 -34.08 -2.80
N ASP A 5 5.43 -33.65 -3.62
CA ASP A 5 5.65 -32.29 -4.07
C ASP A 5 4.36 -31.46 -4.12
N ALA A 6 4.23 -30.52 -3.19
CA ALA A 6 3.53 -29.29 -3.48
C ALA A 6 4.62 -28.26 -3.67
N SER A 7 4.90 -27.88 -4.92
CA SER A 7 5.54 -26.60 -5.19
C SER A 7 4.81 -25.55 -4.33
N PRO A 8 5.50 -24.68 -3.57
CA PRO A 8 4.81 -23.62 -2.85
C PRO A 8 3.91 -22.91 -3.86
N ASN A 9 2.62 -22.79 -3.55
CA ASN A 9 1.67 -22.20 -4.46
C ASN A 9 2.08 -20.74 -4.65
N VAL A 10 2.70 -20.43 -5.79
CA VAL A 10 3.31 -19.11 -6.05
C VAL A 10 2.23 -18.02 -6.06
N VAL A 11 1.02 -18.39 -6.45
CA VAL A 11 -0.18 -17.56 -6.33
C VAL A 11 -0.75 -17.70 -4.91
N PRO A 12 -0.86 -16.61 -4.14
CA PRO A 12 -1.45 -16.66 -2.81
C PRO A 12 -2.97 -16.87 -2.89
N ASN A 13 -3.55 -17.43 -1.82
CA ASN A 13 -5.00 -17.39 -1.64
C ASN A 13 -5.45 -15.94 -1.38
N GLY A 14 -6.55 -15.51 -2.01
CA GLY A 14 -7.11 -14.19 -1.76
C GLY A 14 -7.57 -14.04 -0.30
N ALA A 15 -7.10 -12.99 0.37
CA ALA A 15 -7.47 -12.68 1.75
C ALA A 15 -7.30 -11.18 2.03
N HIS A 16 -8.09 -10.67 2.98
CA HIS A 16 -7.83 -9.41 3.64
C HIS A 16 -6.67 -9.57 4.61
N LEU A 17 -5.91 -8.51 4.86
CA LEU A 17 -5.00 -8.40 6.00
C LEU A 17 -5.57 -7.34 6.94
N ILE A 18 -6.06 -7.73 8.11
CA ILE A 18 -6.67 -6.79 9.08
C ILE A 18 -6.12 -7.12 10.45
N GLY A 19 -5.54 -6.14 11.15
CA GLY A 19 -5.02 -6.36 12.49
C GLY A 19 -3.90 -7.41 12.56
N GLY A 20 -3.18 -7.63 11.45
CA GLY A 20 -2.15 -8.67 11.36
C GLY A 20 -2.65 -10.07 10.98
N ASP A 21 -3.96 -10.28 10.89
CA ASP A 21 -4.54 -11.57 10.53
C ASP A 21 -4.99 -11.60 9.07
N TRP A 22 -4.76 -12.74 8.42
CA TRP A 22 -5.27 -13.04 7.09
C TRP A 22 -6.70 -13.58 7.19
N SER A 23 -7.67 -12.86 6.62
CA SER A 23 -9.09 -13.19 6.68
C SER A 23 -9.70 -13.44 5.31
N THR A 24 -10.39 -14.56 5.16
CA THR A 24 -11.21 -14.88 3.98
C THR A 24 -12.69 -14.52 4.19
N HIS A 25 -13.01 -13.76 5.24
CA HIS A 25 -14.37 -13.29 5.47
C HIS A 25 -14.82 -12.38 4.32
N ALA A 26 -15.98 -12.68 3.73
CA ALA A 26 -16.37 -12.18 2.42
C ALA A 26 -17.82 -11.64 2.44
N PRO A 27 -18.12 -10.58 3.21
CA PRO A 27 -19.49 -10.07 3.36
C PRO A 27 -20.07 -9.51 2.05
N GLY A 28 -19.22 -9.12 1.10
CA GLY A 28 -19.59 -8.74 -0.27
C GLY A 28 -19.61 -9.91 -1.27
N GLY A 29 -19.45 -11.15 -0.81
CA GLY A 29 -19.30 -12.35 -1.65
C GLY A 29 -17.86 -12.61 -2.09
N THR A 30 -17.66 -13.56 -2.99
CA THR A 30 -16.35 -13.87 -3.58
C THR A 30 -16.29 -13.44 -5.04
N ALA A 31 -15.08 -13.18 -5.52
CA ALA A 31 -14.81 -12.87 -6.92
C ALA A 31 -13.63 -13.68 -7.44
N VAL A 32 -13.54 -13.76 -8.76
CA VAL A 32 -12.47 -14.44 -9.48
C VAL A 32 -11.49 -13.40 -10.01
N SER A 33 -10.21 -13.67 -9.85
CA SER A 33 -9.12 -12.94 -10.49
C SER A 33 -8.82 -13.62 -11.83
N ASP A 34 -9.09 -12.91 -12.92
CA ASP A 34 -8.96 -13.42 -14.28
C ASP A 34 -7.52 -13.32 -14.78
N ASN A 35 -7.12 -14.26 -15.64
CA ASN A 35 -5.88 -14.16 -16.40
C ASN A 35 -6.17 -13.52 -17.76
N PRO A 36 -5.69 -12.28 -18.04
CA PRO A 36 -6.03 -11.59 -19.29
C PRO A 36 -5.44 -12.28 -20.53
N ALA A 37 -4.38 -13.07 -20.39
CA ALA A 37 -3.78 -13.82 -21.49
C ALA A 37 -4.45 -15.20 -21.71
N ARG A 38 -5.11 -15.75 -20.68
CA ARG A 38 -5.85 -17.02 -20.72
C ARG A 38 -7.15 -16.94 -19.91
N PRO A 39 -8.22 -16.34 -20.44
CA PRO A 39 -9.47 -16.15 -19.69
C PRO A 39 -10.17 -17.43 -19.26
N ASP A 40 -9.82 -18.58 -19.85
CA ASP A 40 -10.28 -19.92 -19.47
C ASP A 40 -9.54 -20.49 -18.24
N GLN A 41 -8.48 -19.82 -17.79
CA GLN A 41 -7.59 -20.24 -16.71
C GLN A 41 -7.44 -19.10 -15.69
N PRO A 42 -8.45 -18.87 -14.83
CA PRO A 42 -8.39 -17.82 -13.82
C PRO A 42 -7.21 -18.04 -12.87
N VAL A 43 -6.67 -16.94 -12.36
CA VAL A 43 -5.50 -16.94 -11.47
C VAL A 43 -5.87 -17.47 -10.10
N GLY A 44 -7.06 -17.11 -9.59
CA GLY A 44 -7.57 -17.58 -8.30
C GLY A 44 -8.81 -16.82 -7.84
N GLU A 45 -9.31 -17.16 -6.65
CA GLU A 45 -10.46 -16.49 -6.03
C GLU A 45 -10.01 -15.57 -4.88
N TYR A 46 -10.82 -14.54 -4.62
CA TYR A 46 -10.59 -13.61 -3.52
C TYR A 46 -11.90 -13.14 -2.87
N PRO A 47 -11.88 -12.81 -1.56
CA PRO A 47 -13.03 -12.29 -0.86
C PRO A 47 -13.31 -10.83 -1.27
N LEU A 48 -14.59 -10.48 -1.33
CA LEU A 48 -15.04 -9.10 -1.42
C LEU A 48 -15.48 -8.65 -0.03
N GLY A 49 -14.79 -7.62 0.47
CA GLY A 49 -15.22 -6.84 1.62
C GLY A 49 -16.34 -5.87 1.25
N ASP A 50 -16.99 -5.35 2.28
CA ASP A 50 -17.97 -4.29 2.19
C ASP A 50 -17.53 -3.08 3.04
N VAL A 51 -18.45 -2.17 3.33
CA VAL A 51 -18.19 -0.99 4.16
C VAL A 51 -17.73 -1.37 5.57
N SER A 52 -18.24 -2.47 6.14
CA SER A 52 -17.82 -2.94 7.47
C SER A 52 -16.37 -3.42 7.46
N THR A 53 -15.95 -4.12 6.40
CA THR A 53 -14.56 -4.56 6.22
C THR A 53 -13.58 -3.38 6.19
N ALA A 54 -13.94 -2.30 5.49
CA ALA A 54 -13.13 -1.08 5.51
C ALA A 54 -13.10 -0.42 6.90
N ALA A 55 -14.24 -0.39 7.60
CA ALA A 55 -14.33 0.17 8.94
C ALA A 55 -13.48 -0.61 9.97
N ASP A 56 -13.44 -1.94 9.89
CA ASP A 56 -12.61 -2.80 10.74
C ASP A 56 -11.11 -2.58 10.51
N ALA A 57 -10.71 -2.41 9.24
CA ALA A 57 -9.34 -2.07 8.89
C ALA A 57 -8.94 -0.68 9.39
N VAL A 58 -9.83 0.31 9.31
CA VAL A 58 -9.59 1.65 9.88
C VAL A 58 -9.48 1.58 11.40
N THR A 59 -10.35 0.85 12.09
CA THR A 59 -10.27 0.64 13.54
C THR A 59 -8.92 0.03 13.93
N SER A 60 -8.50 -1.02 13.23
CA SER A 60 -7.19 -1.67 13.46
C SER A 60 -6.01 -0.71 13.24
N ALA A 61 -6.10 0.17 12.24
CA ALA A 61 -5.09 1.20 11.97
C ALA A 61 -5.01 2.26 13.06
N VAL A 62 -6.16 2.72 13.56
CA VAL A 62 -6.25 3.68 14.67
C VAL A 62 -5.66 3.08 15.95
N ASP A 63 -6.00 1.84 16.27
CA ASP A 63 -5.53 1.16 17.49
C ASP A 63 -4.00 0.98 17.47
N ALA A 64 -3.40 0.73 16.30
CA ALA A 64 -1.96 0.57 16.13
C ALA A 64 -1.18 1.90 16.13
N GLN A 65 -1.84 3.04 15.91
CA GLN A 65 -1.19 4.32 15.59
C GLN A 65 -0.23 4.82 16.68
N ALA A 66 -0.67 4.78 17.94
CA ALA A 66 0.12 5.31 19.05
C ALA A 66 1.43 4.54 19.23
N ALA A 67 1.36 3.21 19.22
CA ALA A 67 2.53 2.33 19.34
C ALA A 67 3.47 2.47 18.13
N TRP A 68 2.92 2.52 16.92
CA TRP A 68 3.71 2.68 15.69
C TRP A 68 4.45 4.01 15.63
N THR A 69 3.79 5.08 16.05
CA THR A 69 4.38 6.41 16.14
C THR A 69 5.53 6.42 17.15
N ALA A 70 5.33 5.82 18.32
CA ALA A 70 6.30 5.77 19.42
C ALA A 70 7.55 4.92 19.12
N LEU A 71 7.47 3.96 18.18
CA LEU A 71 8.57 3.07 17.82
C LEU A 71 9.84 3.82 17.32
N GLY A 72 9.65 5.04 16.79
CA GLY A 72 10.74 5.91 16.34
C GLY A 72 11.30 5.57 14.96
N PHE A 73 11.90 6.57 14.29
CA PHE A 73 12.31 6.46 12.88
C PHE A 73 13.30 5.33 12.61
N GLY A 74 14.29 5.14 13.48
CA GLY A 74 15.33 4.12 13.26
C GLY A 74 14.80 2.69 13.25
N ALA A 75 13.82 2.38 14.09
CA ALA A 75 13.19 1.06 14.13
C ALA A 75 12.24 0.85 12.94
N ARG A 76 11.44 1.87 12.58
CA ARG A 76 10.60 1.81 11.36
C ARG A 76 11.44 1.67 10.08
N ALA A 77 12.58 2.36 10.00
CA ALA A 77 13.51 2.24 8.88
C ALA A 77 14.10 0.81 8.77
N ARG A 78 14.46 0.18 9.89
CA ARG A 78 14.94 -1.22 9.89
C ARG A 78 13.88 -2.20 9.38
N ILE A 79 12.60 -1.97 9.72
CA ILE A 79 11.50 -2.78 9.18
C ILE A 79 11.44 -2.61 7.66
N LEU A 80 11.51 -1.38 7.12
CA LEU A 80 11.53 -1.18 5.67
C LEU A 80 12.79 -1.73 4.97
N GLU A 81 13.94 -1.72 5.64
CA GLU A 81 15.14 -2.40 5.12
C GLU A 81 14.90 -3.91 5.00
N ARG A 82 14.19 -4.51 5.97
CA ARG A 82 13.78 -5.92 5.90
C ARG A 82 12.75 -6.17 4.80
N VAL A 83 11.78 -5.27 4.62
CA VAL A 83 10.83 -5.31 3.49
C VAL A 83 11.57 -5.32 2.16
N ALA A 84 12.59 -4.47 1.99
CA ALA A 84 13.38 -4.43 0.76
C ALA A 84 14.08 -5.76 0.47
N VAL A 85 14.67 -6.39 1.50
CA VAL A 85 15.29 -7.71 1.35
C VAL A 85 14.27 -8.76 0.89
N LEU A 86 13.07 -8.75 1.47
CA LEU A 86 12.03 -9.71 1.08
C LEU A 86 11.47 -9.45 -0.32
N PHE A 87 11.42 -8.20 -0.78
CA PHE A 87 11.09 -7.90 -2.19
C PHE A 87 12.14 -8.48 -3.15
N ASP A 88 13.43 -8.34 -2.83
CA ASP A 88 14.50 -8.91 -3.66
C ASP A 88 14.45 -10.45 -3.66
N GLU A 89 14.24 -11.07 -2.50
CA GLU A 89 14.15 -12.52 -2.36
C GLU A 89 12.93 -13.12 -3.08
N ARG A 90 11.81 -12.40 -3.11
CA ARG A 90 10.54 -12.86 -3.71
C ARG A 90 10.25 -12.23 -5.07
N ALA A 91 11.24 -11.61 -5.71
CA ALA A 91 11.04 -10.85 -6.95
C ALA A 91 10.44 -11.71 -8.07
N ASP A 92 10.89 -12.96 -8.20
CA ASP A 92 10.41 -13.88 -9.24
C ASP A 92 8.98 -14.37 -8.96
N ASP A 93 8.62 -14.62 -7.70
CA ASP A 93 7.26 -15.01 -7.30
C ASP A 93 6.27 -13.87 -7.51
N LEU A 94 6.63 -12.66 -7.07
CA LEU A 94 5.84 -11.45 -7.29
C LEU A 94 5.66 -11.17 -8.78
N ALA A 95 6.72 -11.35 -9.58
CA ALA A 95 6.67 -11.21 -11.01
C ALA A 95 5.69 -12.20 -11.65
N LEU A 96 5.72 -13.47 -11.23
CA LEU A 96 4.82 -14.47 -11.76
C LEU A 96 3.35 -14.14 -11.49
N VAL A 97 3.00 -13.80 -10.25
CA VAL A 97 1.61 -13.46 -9.89
C VAL A 97 1.14 -12.22 -10.65
N ALA A 98 1.96 -11.17 -10.70
CA ALA A 98 1.61 -9.95 -11.43
C ALA A 98 1.47 -10.20 -12.94
N THR A 99 2.32 -11.01 -13.56
CA THR A 99 2.18 -11.37 -14.98
C THR A 99 0.90 -12.16 -15.25
N LEU A 100 0.55 -13.11 -14.38
CA LEU A 100 -0.66 -13.92 -14.53
C LEU A 100 -1.93 -13.08 -14.39
N GLU A 101 -1.94 -12.11 -13.49
CA GLU A 101 -3.14 -11.35 -13.10
C GLU A 101 -3.29 -10.02 -13.87
N GLU A 102 -2.19 -9.31 -14.14
CA GLU A 102 -2.20 -8.01 -14.82
C GLU A 102 -1.92 -8.13 -16.32
N GLY A 103 -1.03 -9.05 -16.73
CA GLY A 103 -0.74 -9.36 -18.13
C GLY A 103 0.60 -8.85 -18.68
N LYS A 104 1.36 -8.03 -17.96
CA LYS A 104 2.71 -7.60 -18.38
C LYS A 104 3.70 -8.75 -18.46
N THR A 105 4.79 -8.53 -19.18
CA THR A 105 5.84 -9.54 -19.33
C THR A 105 6.55 -9.82 -18.00
N LEU A 106 7.05 -11.06 -17.81
CA LEU A 106 7.79 -11.44 -16.61
C LEU A 106 8.98 -10.51 -16.31
N PRO A 107 9.80 -10.09 -17.29
CA PRO A 107 10.89 -9.14 -17.02
C PRO A 107 10.41 -7.78 -16.51
N GLU A 108 9.30 -7.25 -17.03
CA GLU A 108 8.71 -5.99 -16.58
C GLU A 108 8.17 -6.12 -15.14
N ALA A 109 7.45 -7.20 -14.85
CA ALA A 109 6.92 -7.47 -13.51
C ALA A 109 8.04 -7.65 -12.48
N ARG A 110 9.12 -8.35 -12.84
CA ARG A 110 10.32 -8.49 -12.01
C ARG A 110 11.00 -7.13 -11.77
N GLY A 111 11.04 -6.28 -12.79
CA GLY A 111 11.52 -4.90 -12.69
C GLY A 111 10.75 -4.10 -11.63
N GLU A 112 9.43 -4.25 -11.54
CA GLU A 112 8.64 -3.60 -10.48
C GLU A 112 9.02 -4.07 -9.08
N ALA A 113 9.21 -5.37 -8.88
CA ALA A 113 9.59 -5.91 -7.58
C ALA A 113 10.97 -5.37 -7.13
N VAL A 114 11.93 -5.31 -8.05
CA VAL A 114 13.26 -4.73 -7.78
C VAL A 114 13.16 -3.23 -7.45
N LEU A 115 12.42 -2.45 -8.25
CA LEU A 115 12.21 -1.01 -7.98
C LEU A 115 11.46 -0.78 -6.66
N SER A 116 10.64 -1.74 -6.23
CA SER A 116 9.95 -1.70 -4.94
C SER A 116 10.93 -1.90 -3.78
N ALA A 117 11.88 -2.83 -3.91
CA ALA A 117 12.98 -2.98 -2.95
C ALA A 117 13.82 -1.69 -2.86
N GLU A 118 14.18 -1.10 -4.00
CA GLU A 118 14.92 0.17 -4.05
C GLU A 118 14.15 1.32 -3.39
N THR A 119 12.84 1.41 -3.64
CA THR A 119 11.96 2.38 -3.00
C THR A 119 12.00 2.23 -1.48
N CYS A 120 11.86 1.01 -0.96
CA CYS A 120 11.92 0.74 0.47
C CYS A 120 13.28 1.15 1.08
N ARG A 121 14.39 0.81 0.40
CA ARG A 121 15.75 1.23 0.83
C ARG A 121 15.88 2.75 0.86
N TYR A 122 15.40 3.43 -0.18
CA TYR A 122 15.44 4.88 -0.27
C TYR A 122 14.65 5.55 0.86
N GLN A 123 13.42 5.11 1.12
CA GLN A 123 12.58 5.66 2.18
C GLN A 123 13.15 5.38 3.58
N ALA A 124 13.72 4.19 3.80
CA ALA A 124 14.42 3.86 5.04
C ALA A 124 15.65 4.76 5.26
N GLY A 125 16.40 5.07 4.21
CA GLY A 125 17.51 6.02 4.23
C GLY A 125 17.06 7.44 4.58
N LEU A 126 16.02 7.94 3.90
CA LEU A 126 15.46 9.28 4.15
C LEU A 126 14.97 9.45 5.59
N ALA A 127 14.36 8.42 6.18
CA ALA A 127 13.87 8.49 7.55
C ALA A 127 14.98 8.71 8.61
N LYS A 128 16.24 8.45 8.25
CA LYS A 128 17.42 8.67 9.10
C LYS A 128 17.99 10.09 8.95
N THR A 129 17.40 10.93 8.09
CA THR A 129 17.82 12.32 7.88
C THR A 129 16.99 13.28 8.73
N SER A 130 17.62 14.34 9.25
CA SER A 130 16.89 15.38 9.99
C SER A 130 16.15 16.31 9.03
N THR A 131 14.90 16.60 9.33
CA THR A 131 14.08 17.60 8.63
C THR A 131 13.78 18.83 9.50
N GLU A 132 14.34 18.88 10.72
CA GLU A 132 14.14 19.97 11.66
C GLU A 132 14.86 21.24 11.19
N ARG A 133 14.19 22.39 11.38
CA ARG A 133 14.80 23.71 11.17
C ARG A 133 14.68 24.51 12.45
N ILE A 134 15.78 25.17 12.83
CA ILE A 134 15.86 26.06 13.99
C ILE A 134 16.01 27.49 13.47
N PHE A 135 15.22 28.41 14.02
CA PHE A 135 15.17 29.80 13.61
C PHE A 135 15.68 30.71 14.71
N PRO A 136 16.30 31.87 14.38
CA PRO A 136 16.66 32.86 15.37
C PRO A 136 15.40 33.42 16.04
N SER A 137 15.48 33.64 17.36
CA SER A 137 14.46 34.40 18.09
C SER A 137 15.01 35.78 18.46
N GLY A 138 14.13 36.79 18.41
CA GLY A 138 14.39 38.11 18.97
C GLY A 138 14.26 38.16 20.50
N THR A 139 13.72 37.10 21.12
CA THR A 139 13.46 37.00 22.56
C THR A 139 14.53 36.13 23.21
N ARG A 140 15.22 36.67 24.23
CA ARG A 140 16.24 35.91 24.97
C ARG A 140 15.61 34.70 25.67
N GLY A 141 16.18 33.51 25.42
CA GLY A 141 15.75 32.26 26.04
C GLY A 141 14.66 31.50 25.26
N GLU A 142 14.19 32.03 24.13
CA GLU A 142 13.21 31.36 23.27
C GLU A 142 13.90 30.54 22.16
N THR A 143 13.38 29.35 21.87
CA THR A 143 13.81 28.52 20.73
C THR A 143 12.64 28.33 19.78
N ILE A 144 12.81 28.74 18.53
CA ILE A 144 11.83 28.54 17.47
C ILE A 144 12.31 27.40 16.59
N ARG A 145 11.52 26.34 16.46
CA ARG A 145 11.84 25.20 15.61
C ARG A 145 10.62 24.64 14.90
N THR A 146 10.81 24.08 13.71
CA THR A 146 9.77 23.33 13.00
C THR A 146 10.17 21.87 12.95
N VAL A 147 9.26 21.00 13.41
CA VAL A 147 9.40 19.54 13.35
C VAL A 147 8.33 18.95 12.44
N ARG A 148 8.61 17.76 11.90
CA ARG A 148 7.62 16.96 11.16
C ARG A 148 7.08 15.86 12.08
N SER A 149 5.77 15.71 12.08
CA SER A 149 5.06 14.64 12.80
C SER A 149 4.26 13.80 11.80
N PRO A 150 3.95 12.52 12.11
CA PRO A 150 3.01 11.75 11.30
C PRO A 150 1.67 12.47 11.17
N LEU A 151 0.98 12.23 10.05
CA LEU A 151 -0.38 12.71 9.82
C LEU A 151 -1.39 11.93 10.67
N GLY A 152 -1.25 10.61 10.70
CA GLY A 152 -2.15 9.66 11.34
C GLY A 152 -2.46 8.49 10.43
N VAL A 153 -3.72 8.05 10.33
CA VAL A 153 -4.10 6.92 9.46
C VAL A 153 -4.15 7.38 8.00
N VAL A 154 -3.51 6.61 7.11
CA VAL A 154 -3.46 6.92 5.67
C VAL A 154 -4.21 5.86 4.86
N GLY A 155 -5.22 6.30 4.11
CA GLY A 155 -5.88 5.52 3.08
C GLY A 155 -5.04 5.49 1.80
N VAL A 156 -4.66 4.29 1.35
CA VAL A 156 -3.90 4.07 0.11
C VAL A 156 -4.81 3.41 -0.90
N ILE A 157 -5.05 4.06 -2.05
CA ILE A 157 -5.90 3.52 -3.12
C ILE A 157 -5.11 3.49 -4.42
N THR A 158 -4.93 2.30 -5.00
CA THR A 158 -3.97 2.07 -6.08
C THR A 158 -4.61 1.48 -7.33
N PRO A 159 -4.06 1.75 -8.52
CA PRO A 159 -4.54 1.21 -9.79
C PRO A 159 -3.96 -0.19 -10.02
N TRP A 160 -4.33 -0.78 -11.16
CA TRP A 160 -3.93 -2.13 -11.57
C TRP A 160 -2.64 -2.17 -12.41
N ASN A 161 -2.26 -1.08 -13.08
CA ASN A 161 -1.23 -1.09 -14.13
C ASN A 161 0.22 -1.26 -13.62
N PHE A 162 0.51 -0.89 -12.38
CA PHE A 162 1.79 -1.22 -11.70
C PHE A 162 1.44 -1.72 -10.28
N PRO A 163 0.92 -2.95 -10.18
CA PRO A 163 0.24 -3.45 -8.99
C PRO A 163 1.21 -3.80 -7.85
N ILE A 164 2.52 -3.83 -8.12
CA ILE A 164 3.55 -3.99 -7.10
C ILE A 164 4.10 -2.61 -6.71
N LEU A 165 4.54 -1.83 -7.71
CA LEU A 165 5.35 -0.64 -7.45
C LEU A 165 4.55 0.57 -6.94
N ILE A 166 3.38 0.89 -7.53
CA ILE A 166 2.58 2.05 -7.10
C ILE A 166 2.14 1.95 -5.64
N PRO A 167 1.67 0.79 -5.13
CA PRO A 167 1.43 0.62 -3.70
C PRO A 167 2.67 0.92 -2.86
N VAL A 168 3.83 0.39 -3.24
CA VAL A 168 5.07 0.56 -2.45
C VAL A 168 5.52 2.02 -2.41
N TRP A 169 5.39 2.77 -3.51
CA TRP A 169 5.62 4.22 -3.55
C TRP A 169 4.81 5.01 -2.53
N LYS A 170 3.65 4.49 -2.10
CA LYS A 170 2.74 5.14 -1.16
C LYS A 170 2.89 4.59 0.26
N ILE A 171 2.96 3.27 0.38
CA ILE A 171 3.03 2.55 1.67
C ILE A 171 4.36 2.82 2.36
N ALA A 172 5.49 2.70 1.65
CA ALA A 172 6.81 2.87 2.25
C ALA A 172 7.00 4.25 2.92
N PRO A 173 6.75 5.40 2.25
CA PRO A 173 6.87 6.69 2.92
C PRO A 173 5.85 6.88 4.05
N ALA A 174 4.62 6.38 3.91
CA ALA A 174 3.61 6.48 4.98
C ALA A 174 4.07 5.73 6.24
N LEU A 175 4.49 4.48 6.10
CA LEU A 175 4.97 3.65 7.20
C LEU A 175 6.19 4.27 7.87
N VAL A 176 7.22 4.66 7.11
CA VAL A 176 8.47 5.14 7.70
C VAL A 176 8.29 6.45 8.48
N THR A 177 7.36 7.29 8.02
CA THR A 177 7.01 8.55 8.68
C THR A 177 6.06 8.37 9.86
N GLY A 178 5.65 7.13 10.18
CA GLY A 178 4.88 6.79 11.39
C GLY A 178 3.37 6.72 11.19
N ASN A 179 2.89 6.61 9.95
CA ASN A 179 1.47 6.52 9.62
C ASN A 179 1.06 5.07 9.41
N PRO A 180 0.06 4.53 10.14
CA PRO A 180 -0.62 3.30 9.77
C PRO A 180 -1.34 3.44 8.43
N VAL A 181 -1.50 2.33 7.71
CA VAL A 181 -2.05 2.30 6.36
C VAL A 181 -3.26 1.37 6.28
N VAL A 182 -4.31 1.85 5.60
CA VAL A 182 -5.39 1.01 5.06
C VAL A 182 -5.33 1.06 3.55
N TRP A 183 -4.97 -0.06 2.93
CA TRP A 183 -4.74 -0.19 1.50
C TRP A 183 -5.92 -0.89 0.82
N LYS A 184 -6.47 -0.23 -0.20
CA LYS A 184 -7.47 -0.78 -1.12
C LYS A 184 -6.90 -0.80 -2.55
N PRO A 185 -6.51 -1.96 -3.10
CA PRO A 185 -6.01 -2.07 -4.47
C PRO A 185 -7.13 -2.04 -5.51
N ALA A 186 -6.76 -1.96 -6.78
CA ALA A 186 -7.69 -2.22 -7.88
C ALA A 186 -8.20 -3.67 -7.82
N SER A 187 -9.47 -3.87 -8.16
CA SER A 187 -10.09 -5.20 -8.15
C SER A 187 -9.59 -6.11 -9.27
N ASN A 188 -8.81 -5.58 -10.22
CA ASN A 188 -8.19 -6.35 -11.29
C ASN A 188 -6.92 -7.09 -10.85
N THR A 189 -6.24 -6.60 -9.80
CA THR A 189 -4.97 -7.20 -9.34
C THR A 189 -4.95 -7.51 -7.84
N PRO A 190 -5.96 -8.23 -7.30
CA PRO A 190 -6.10 -8.51 -5.87
C PRO A 190 -5.04 -9.48 -5.34
N LEU A 191 -4.67 -10.53 -6.07
CA LEU A 191 -3.75 -11.56 -5.59
C LEU A 191 -2.30 -11.05 -5.57
N THR A 192 -1.94 -10.19 -6.52
CA THR A 192 -0.69 -9.43 -6.49
C THR A 192 -0.63 -8.54 -5.25
N ALA A 193 -1.75 -7.90 -4.89
CA ALA A 193 -1.81 -7.07 -3.69
C ALA A 193 -1.63 -7.89 -2.40
N VAL A 194 -2.21 -9.10 -2.34
CA VAL A 194 -1.99 -10.04 -1.24
C VAL A 194 -0.52 -10.44 -1.15
N ALA A 195 0.11 -10.79 -2.27
CA ALA A 195 1.53 -11.16 -2.30
C ALA A 195 2.42 -10.01 -1.81
N VAL A 196 2.13 -8.78 -2.23
CA VAL A 196 2.83 -7.57 -1.76
C VAL A 196 2.62 -7.35 -0.26
N ALA A 197 1.38 -7.44 0.23
CA ALA A 197 1.10 -7.29 1.67
C ALA A 197 1.81 -8.36 2.51
N ALA A 198 1.96 -9.58 1.99
CA ALA A 198 2.73 -10.64 2.63
C ALA A 198 4.22 -10.30 2.80
N VAL A 199 4.82 -9.57 1.86
CA VAL A 199 6.21 -9.05 2.03
C VAL A 199 6.31 -8.14 3.26
N PHE A 200 5.36 -7.21 3.42
CA PHE A 200 5.35 -6.30 4.58
C PHE A 200 5.06 -7.03 5.89
N HIS A 201 4.07 -7.93 5.87
CA HIS A 201 3.71 -8.75 7.02
C HIS A 201 4.91 -9.58 7.51
N ASP A 202 5.56 -10.31 6.61
CA ASP A 202 6.68 -11.21 6.95
C ASP A 202 7.98 -10.44 7.30
N ALA A 203 8.08 -9.18 6.89
CA ALA A 203 9.14 -8.28 7.34
C ALA A 203 8.98 -7.82 8.80
N GLY A 204 7.83 -8.11 9.43
CA GLY A 204 7.54 -7.74 10.80
C GLY A 204 6.89 -6.35 10.93
N VAL A 205 6.16 -5.89 9.91
CA VAL A 205 5.24 -4.76 10.11
C VAL A 205 4.21 -5.15 11.18
N PRO A 206 4.06 -4.37 12.28
CA PRO A 206 3.21 -4.78 13.38
C PRO A 206 1.72 -4.93 12.99
N PRO A 207 0.96 -5.76 13.72
CA PRO A 207 -0.50 -5.84 13.61
C PRO A 207 -1.18 -4.47 13.52
N GLY A 208 -2.05 -4.31 12.54
CA GLY A 208 -2.82 -3.07 12.32
C GLY A 208 -2.05 -1.91 11.67
N VAL A 209 -0.72 -1.99 11.54
CA VAL A 209 0.08 -0.91 10.91
C VAL A 209 -0.09 -0.91 9.38
N LEU A 210 -0.22 -2.09 8.77
CA LEU A 210 -0.65 -2.23 7.38
C LEU A 210 -1.89 -3.13 7.37
N ASN A 211 -2.96 -2.63 6.76
CA ASN A 211 -4.18 -3.39 6.52
C ASN A 211 -4.48 -3.39 5.02
N LEU A 212 -4.82 -4.55 4.45
CA LEU A 212 -5.23 -4.73 3.06
C LEU A 212 -6.71 -5.13 3.02
N VAL A 213 -7.51 -4.36 2.30
CA VAL A 213 -8.92 -4.67 2.07
C VAL A 213 -9.22 -4.85 0.58
N LEU A 214 -9.74 -6.02 0.22
CA LEU A 214 -10.12 -6.36 -1.15
C LEU A 214 -11.61 -6.12 -1.36
N GLY A 215 -12.00 -5.46 -2.44
CA GLY A 215 -13.41 -5.15 -2.66
C GLY A 215 -13.67 -4.14 -3.76
N PRO A 216 -14.95 -3.78 -3.98
CA PRO A 216 -15.36 -2.86 -5.03
C PRO A 216 -14.92 -1.42 -4.77
N GLY A 217 -15.05 -0.57 -5.79
CA GLY A 217 -14.75 0.88 -5.66
C GLY A 217 -15.62 1.59 -4.61
N SER A 218 -16.86 1.13 -4.38
CA SER A 218 -17.76 1.66 -3.35
C SER A 218 -17.19 1.52 -1.93
N MET A 219 -16.51 0.42 -1.63
CA MET A 219 -15.78 0.22 -0.38
C MET A 219 -14.65 1.25 -0.22
N GLY A 220 -13.96 1.58 -1.32
CA GLY A 220 -12.97 2.66 -1.35
C GLY A 220 -13.61 4.02 -1.03
N GLY A 221 -14.83 4.28 -1.49
CA GLY A 221 -15.59 5.49 -1.15
C GLY A 221 -15.84 5.64 0.36
N ALA A 222 -16.17 4.53 1.05
CA ALA A 222 -16.33 4.55 2.50
C ALA A 222 -15.01 4.86 3.23
N LEU A 223 -13.90 4.25 2.81
CA LEU A 223 -12.57 4.56 3.35
C LEU A 223 -12.21 6.05 3.19
N VAL A 224 -12.54 6.62 2.03
CA VAL A 224 -12.28 8.03 1.71
C VAL A 224 -13.10 8.97 2.60
N ALA A 225 -14.34 8.60 2.91
CA ALA A 225 -15.27 9.40 3.71
C ALA A 225 -15.05 9.29 5.24
N ASP A 226 -14.33 8.27 5.72
CA ASP A 226 -14.10 8.06 7.15
C ASP A 226 -13.23 9.18 7.77
N GLU A 227 -13.74 9.86 8.79
CA GLU A 227 -13.07 10.98 9.47
C GLU A 227 -11.83 10.56 10.26
N ARG A 228 -11.70 9.27 10.59
CA ARG A 228 -10.54 8.70 11.28
C ARG A 228 -9.33 8.51 10.35
N VAL A 229 -9.52 8.70 9.02
CA VAL A 229 -8.45 8.61 8.01
C VAL A 229 -7.90 10.00 7.73
N ASP A 230 -6.78 10.36 8.34
CA ASP A 230 -6.18 11.71 8.27
C ASP A 230 -5.68 12.11 6.88
N GLY A 231 -5.32 11.13 6.04
CA GLY A 231 -4.87 11.39 4.68
C GLY A 231 -5.24 10.29 3.68
N VAL A 232 -5.44 10.66 2.43
CA VAL A 232 -5.66 9.71 1.33
C VAL A 232 -4.66 9.97 0.21
N THR A 233 -4.02 8.91 -0.26
CA THR A 233 -3.19 8.95 -1.47
C THR A 233 -3.78 8.02 -2.52
N PHE A 234 -4.10 8.59 -3.67
CA PHE A 234 -4.76 7.91 -4.77
C PHE A 234 -3.90 7.99 -6.03
N THR A 235 -3.88 6.90 -6.78
CA THR A 235 -3.43 6.91 -8.17
C THR A 235 -4.50 6.27 -9.05
N GLY A 236 -4.87 6.94 -10.14
CA GLY A 236 -5.89 6.44 -11.06
C GLY A 236 -6.46 7.51 -11.99
N SER A 237 -7.73 7.38 -12.36
CA SER A 237 -8.34 8.28 -13.34
C SER A 237 -8.65 9.67 -12.78
N VAL A 238 -8.63 10.68 -13.65
CA VAL A 238 -8.86 12.09 -13.28
C VAL A 238 -10.20 12.29 -12.59
N GLY A 239 -11.27 11.72 -13.15
CA GLY A 239 -12.63 11.88 -12.60
C GLY A 239 -12.78 11.29 -11.20
N VAL A 240 -12.25 10.09 -10.97
CA VAL A 240 -12.28 9.45 -9.63
C VAL A 240 -11.42 10.24 -8.65
N GLY A 241 -10.24 10.69 -9.07
CA GLY A 241 -9.34 11.49 -8.25
C GLY A 241 -9.97 12.80 -7.75
N HIS A 242 -10.68 13.52 -8.63
CA HIS A 242 -11.41 14.73 -8.23
C HIS A 242 -12.52 14.42 -7.22
N GLY A 243 -13.28 13.34 -7.41
CA GLY A 243 -14.28 12.91 -6.42
C GLY A 243 -13.66 12.62 -5.05
N ILE A 244 -12.51 11.92 -5.03
CA ILE A 244 -11.78 11.66 -3.79
C ILE A 244 -11.30 12.95 -3.13
N ARG A 245 -10.73 13.89 -3.90
CA ARG A 245 -10.31 15.21 -3.40
C ARG A 245 -11.45 15.91 -2.67
N ASP A 246 -12.61 15.99 -3.31
CA ASP A 246 -13.72 16.79 -2.83
C ASP A 246 -14.26 16.21 -1.51
N VAL A 247 -14.37 14.89 -1.41
CA VAL A 247 -14.78 14.21 -0.16
C VAL A 247 -13.74 14.41 0.95
N VAL A 248 -12.45 14.18 0.67
CA VAL A 248 -11.39 14.24 1.69
C VAL A 248 -11.20 15.66 2.22
N THR A 249 -11.19 16.64 1.32
CA THR A 249 -10.99 18.04 1.71
C THR A 249 -12.21 18.63 2.44
N ALA A 250 -13.43 18.18 2.13
CA ALA A 250 -14.64 18.59 2.86
C ALA A 250 -14.59 18.22 4.35
N ARG A 251 -13.91 17.11 4.70
CA ARG A 251 -13.65 16.69 6.09
C ARG A 251 -12.26 17.10 6.62
N ASN A 252 -11.59 18.07 5.99
CA ASN A 252 -10.26 18.57 6.34
C ASN A 252 -9.10 17.56 6.28
N GLY A 253 -9.28 16.42 5.62
CA GLY A 253 -8.21 15.45 5.40
C GLY A 253 -7.16 15.93 4.38
N ARG A 254 -5.98 15.32 4.41
CA ARG A 254 -4.93 15.56 3.39
C ARG A 254 -5.14 14.65 2.18
N VAL A 255 -4.91 15.15 0.98
CA VAL A 255 -5.04 14.35 -0.24
C VAL A 255 -3.84 14.52 -1.15
N GLN A 256 -3.33 13.41 -1.69
CA GLN A 256 -2.35 13.36 -2.77
C GLN A 256 -2.95 12.56 -3.94
N LEU A 257 -2.87 13.11 -5.14
CA LEU A 257 -3.43 12.52 -6.35
C LEU A 257 -2.36 12.43 -7.45
N GLU A 258 -2.14 11.23 -7.96
CA GLU A 258 -1.44 11.02 -9.24
C GLU A 258 -2.47 10.57 -10.27
N LEU A 259 -2.75 11.40 -11.27
CA LEU A 259 -3.88 11.21 -12.19
C LEU A 259 -3.40 11.01 -13.64
N GLY A 260 -4.33 10.99 -14.59
CA GLY A 260 -4.02 10.84 -15.99
C GLY A 260 -3.12 11.96 -16.52
N GLY A 261 -2.05 11.58 -17.22
CA GLY A 261 -1.17 12.48 -17.97
C GLY A 261 -1.37 12.34 -19.48
N HIS A 262 -0.84 13.30 -20.23
CA HIS A 262 -0.76 13.26 -21.69
C HIS A 262 0.66 13.68 -22.12
N ASN A 263 1.57 12.72 -22.18
CA ASN A 263 3.01 12.99 -22.26
C ASN A 263 3.47 13.29 -23.70
N PRO A 264 3.99 14.50 -24.01
CA PRO A 264 4.55 14.79 -25.33
C PRO A 264 5.94 14.16 -25.51
N CYS A 265 6.22 13.59 -26.68
CA CYS A 265 7.57 13.20 -27.10
C CYS A 265 8.03 14.18 -28.19
N ILE A 266 8.98 15.06 -27.85
CA ILE A 266 9.46 16.12 -28.75
C ILE A 266 10.80 15.69 -29.33
N VAL A 267 10.86 15.53 -30.64
CA VAL A 267 12.09 15.22 -31.38
C VAL A 267 12.56 16.51 -32.06
N PHE A 268 13.74 17.00 -31.67
CA PHE A 268 14.36 18.17 -32.29
C PHE A 268 15.10 17.78 -33.59
N PRO A 269 15.35 18.74 -34.51
CA PRO A 269 16.10 18.52 -35.75
C PRO A 269 17.53 18.00 -35.53
#